data_AF-A0A3E1B8W5-F1
#
_entry.id   AF-A0A3E1B8W5-F1
#
_cell.length_a   1.000
_cell.length_b   1.000
_cell.length_c   1.000
_cell.angle_alpha   90.00
_cell.angle_beta   90.00
_cell.angle_gamma   90.00
#
_symmetry.space_group_name_H-M   'P 1'
#
loop_
_entity.id
_entity.type
_entity.pdbx_description
1 polymer ?
#
loop_
_entity_poly.entity_id
_entity_poly.type
_entity_poly.pdbx_seq_one_letter_code
_entity_poly.pdbx_strand_id
1 'polypeptide(L)'
;MFSKNTDFGQVVHVSMGRQIHQRLAYAGARERMLEAREYLANGKPDAVARTIEVAIDEVEDSGRAELQIIDNLAALPPVWALDAALSAQRTPFLEKHAAANGCRFGWVRGDFIASDDSGFALHVYGSDAWRCTSGMPDMLMCGVGLTTLHAHLRGETIDQTVAALAPWFAKLKGNVAGGGRDE
;
A
#
# COMPACT_ATOMS: atom_id res chain seq x y z
N MET A 1 35.51 -9.18 -19.63
CA MET A 1 34.17 -9.60 -20.09
C MET A 1 33.29 -9.70 -18.84
N PHE A 2 32.65 -8.61 -18.45
CA PHE A 2 31.83 -8.55 -17.23
C PHE A 2 30.36 -8.62 -17.65
N SER A 3 29.76 -9.81 -17.51
CA SER A 3 28.30 -9.95 -17.52
C SER A 3 27.78 -9.32 -16.23
N LYS A 4 27.28 -8.08 -16.32
CA LYS A 4 26.63 -7.41 -15.19
C LYS A 4 25.12 -7.69 -15.28
N ASN A 5 24.66 -8.46 -14.30
CA ASN A 5 23.28 -8.63 -13.84
C ASN A 5 22.33 -7.52 -14.34
N THR A 6 21.41 -7.87 -15.22
CA THR A 6 20.33 -7.00 -15.68
C THR A 6 18.96 -7.38 -15.11
N ASP A 7 18.90 -8.23 -14.07
CA ASP A 7 17.63 -8.71 -13.51
C ASP A 7 17.18 -8.01 -12.21
N PHE A 8 17.96 -7.08 -11.66
CA PHE A 8 17.55 -6.33 -10.46
C PHE A 8 16.50 -5.24 -10.73
N GLY A 9 16.20 -4.95 -12.00
CA GLY A 9 15.22 -3.93 -12.38
C GLY A 9 13.75 -4.38 -12.29
N GLN A 10 13.48 -5.69 -12.35
CA GLN A 10 12.10 -6.21 -12.37
C GLN A 10 11.54 -6.58 -10.99
N VAL A 11 12.40 -6.81 -9.98
CA VAL A 11 11.95 -7.25 -8.64
C VAL A 11 11.38 -6.10 -7.80
N VAL A 12 11.72 -4.84 -8.13
CA VAL A 12 11.31 -3.67 -7.33
C VAL A 12 9.87 -3.22 -7.62
N HIS A 13 9.27 -3.70 -8.72
CA HIS A 13 7.94 -3.27 -9.16
C HIS A 13 6.79 -4.18 -8.73
N VAL A 14 7.05 -5.08 -7.79
CA VAL A 14 6.02 -5.84 -7.13
C VAL A 14 5.29 -4.90 -6.17
N SER A 15 4.10 -4.43 -6.59
CA SER A 15 3.08 -3.71 -5.79
C SER A 15 3.55 -3.30 -4.39
N MET A 16 3.95 -2.04 -4.17
CA MET A 16 4.48 -1.62 -2.85
C MET A 16 3.49 -1.79 -1.68
N GLY A 17 2.18 -1.96 -1.95
CA GLY A 17 1.23 -2.43 -0.92
C GLY A 17 1.59 -3.81 -0.35
N ARG A 18 2.17 -4.70 -1.18
CA ARG A 18 2.76 -6.00 -0.79
C ARG A 18 3.90 -5.82 0.22
N GLN A 19 4.70 -4.77 0.09
CA GLN A 19 5.85 -4.52 0.97
C GLN A 19 5.43 -4.03 2.37
N ILE A 20 4.33 -3.31 2.52
CA ILE A 20 3.93 -2.76 3.84
C ILE A 20 3.48 -3.87 4.78
N HIS A 21 2.50 -4.67 4.35
CA HIS A 21 1.93 -5.73 5.20
C HIS A 21 2.98 -6.80 5.54
N GLN A 22 3.81 -7.19 4.56
CA GLN A 22 4.95 -8.08 4.81
C GLN A 22 5.95 -7.46 5.78
N ARG A 23 6.32 -6.17 5.62
CA ARG A 23 7.27 -5.51 6.53
C ARG A 23 6.72 -5.40 7.95
N LEU A 24 5.42 -5.14 8.13
CA LEU A 24 4.77 -5.10 9.44
C LEU A 24 4.75 -6.49 10.09
N ALA A 25 4.37 -7.54 9.35
CA ALA A 25 4.40 -8.91 9.85
C ALA A 25 5.82 -9.37 10.21
N TYR A 26 6.82 -9.05 9.38
CA TYR A 26 8.22 -9.34 9.69
C TYR A 26 8.75 -8.54 10.88
N ALA A 27 8.28 -7.30 11.09
CA ALA A 27 8.62 -6.53 12.28
C ALA A 27 8.03 -7.17 13.54
N GLY A 28 6.76 -7.61 13.50
CA GLY A 28 6.12 -8.36 14.58
C GLY A 28 6.87 -9.65 14.92
N ALA A 29 7.12 -10.49 13.91
CA ALA A 29 7.88 -11.72 14.07
C ALA A 29 9.31 -11.48 14.61
N ARG A 30 9.97 -10.38 14.19
CA ARG A 30 11.28 -9.99 14.73
C ARG A 30 11.20 -9.62 16.21
N GLU A 31 10.21 -8.85 16.64
CA GLU A 31 10.03 -8.50 18.06
C GLU A 31 9.77 -9.76 18.90
N ARG A 32 8.97 -10.71 18.41
CA ARG A 32 8.79 -12.03 19.05
C ARG A 32 10.09 -12.80 19.20
N MET A 33 10.96 -12.76 18.18
CA MET A 33 12.28 -13.41 18.25
C MET A 33 13.22 -12.73 19.26
N LEU A 34 13.11 -11.40 19.44
CA LEU A 34 13.84 -10.69 20.49
C LEU A 34 13.32 -11.05 21.89
N GLU A 35 12.00 -11.13 22.06
CA GLU A 35 11.34 -11.58 23.29
C GLU A 35 11.75 -13.03 23.65
N ALA A 36 11.80 -13.93 22.66
CA ALA A 36 12.27 -15.30 22.85
C ALA A 36 13.74 -15.34 23.32
N ARG A 37 14.60 -14.47 22.80
CA ARG A 37 16.00 -14.35 23.25
C ARG A 37 16.09 -13.94 24.72
N GLU A 38 15.22 -13.04 25.18
CA GLU A 38 15.15 -12.65 26.58
C GLU A 38 14.65 -13.79 27.47
N TYR A 39 13.64 -14.56 27.04
CA TYR A 39 13.21 -15.75 27.78
C TYR A 39 14.31 -16.80 27.89
N LEU A 40 15.14 -16.96 26.84
CA LEU A 40 16.27 -17.88 26.86
C LEU A 40 17.34 -17.43 27.87
N ALA A 41 17.68 -16.14 27.88
CA ALA A 41 18.62 -15.57 28.84
C ALA A 41 18.17 -15.73 30.30
N ASN A 42 16.85 -15.81 30.52
CA ASN A 42 16.23 -16.01 31.83
C ASN A 42 15.95 -17.48 32.19
N GLY A 43 16.41 -18.45 31.38
CA GLY A 43 16.23 -19.87 31.64
C GLY A 43 14.78 -20.36 31.58
N LYS A 44 13.94 -19.75 30.72
CA LYS A 44 12.52 -20.09 30.54
C LYS A 44 12.25 -20.82 29.21
N PRO A 45 12.70 -22.08 29.02
CA PRO A 45 12.65 -22.78 27.73
C PRO A 45 11.22 -22.93 27.18
N ASP A 46 10.21 -23.18 28.03
CA ASP A 46 8.81 -23.29 27.60
C ASP A 46 8.23 -21.96 27.09
N ALA A 47 8.74 -20.83 27.58
CA ALA A 47 8.35 -19.51 27.08
C ALA A 47 9.05 -19.19 25.75
N VAL A 48 10.31 -19.62 25.59
CA VAL A 48 11.06 -19.52 24.33
C VAL A 48 10.34 -20.27 23.22
N ALA A 49 10.00 -21.55 23.44
CA ALA A 49 9.36 -22.39 22.44
C ALA A 49 8.04 -21.78 21.95
N ARG A 50 7.14 -21.39 22.87
CA ARG A 50 5.86 -20.75 22.53
C ARG A 50 6.03 -19.44 21.77
N THR A 51 7.00 -18.62 22.14
CA THR A 51 7.22 -17.32 21.48
C THR A 51 7.76 -17.50 20.06
N ILE A 52 8.60 -18.51 19.85
CA ILE A 52 9.09 -18.89 18.51
C ILE A 52 7.93 -19.42 17.65
N GLU A 53 7.08 -20.29 18.20
CA GLU A 53 5.89 -20.81 17.51
C GLU A 53 4.97 -19.66 17.06
N VAL A 54 4.67 -18.71 17.94
CA VAL A 54 3.86 -17.52 17.61
C VAL A 54 4.49 -16.71 16.47
N ALA A 55 5.81 -16.53 16.46
CA ALA A 55 6.48 -15.79 15.39
C ALA A 55 6.44 -16.55 14.05
N ILE A 56 6.50 -17.90 14.08
CA ILE A 56 6.35 -18.75 12.89
C ILE A 56 4.92 -18.62 12.36
N ASP A 57 3.92 -18.77 13.23
CA ASP A 57 2.50 -18.64 12.87
C ASP A 57 2.22 -17.28 12.23
N GLU A 58 2.79 -16.19 12.77
CA GLU A 58 2.65 -14.84 12.23
C GLU A 58 3.23 -14.69 10.82
N VAL A 59 4.36 -15.34 10.53
CA VAL A 59 4.95 -15.37 9.18
C VAL A 59 4.12 -16.23 8.23
N GLU A 60 3.68 -17.41 8.67
CA GLU A 60 2.86 -18.31 7.85
C GLU A 60 1.49 -17.71 7.52
N ASP A 61 0.81 -17.11 8.50
CA ASP A 61 -0.45 -16.41 8.31
C ASP A 61 -0.29 -15.23 7.36
N SER A 62 0.81 -14.48 7.46
CA SER A 62 1.12 -13.43 6.51
C SER A 62 1.29 -13.98 5.09
N GLY A 63 1.93 -15.15 4.93
CA GLY A 63 2.08 -15.82 3.64
C GLY A 63 0.74 -16.29 3.06
N ARG A 64 -0.13 -16.84 3.90
CA ARG A 64 -1.51 -17.23 3.50
C ARG A 64 -2.34 -16.02 3.07
N ALA A 65 -2.30 -14.94 3.84
CA ALA A 65 -2.99 -13.70 3.51
C ALA A 65 -2.49 -13.11 2.17
N GLU A 66 -1.19 -13.19 1.90
CA GLU A 66 -0.61 -12.73 0.64
C GLU A 66 -1.07 -13.55 -0.56
N LEU A 67 -1.09 -14.88 -0.45
CA LEU A 67 -1.62 -15.75 -1.51
C LEU A 67 -3.07 -15.40 -1.82
N GLN A 68 -3.89 -15.17 -0.81
CA GLN A 68 -5.29 -14.75 -0.99
C GLN A 68 -5.40 -13.41 -1.73
N ILE A 69 -4.55 -12.43 -1.41
CA ILE A 69 -4.50 -11.14 -2.12
C ILE A 69 -4.13 -11.34 -3.59
N ILE A 70 -3.14 -12.21 -3.88
CA ILE A 70 -2.72 -12.50 -5.25
C ILE A 70 -3.87 -13.14 -6.04
N ASP A 71 -4.53 -14.14 -5.46
CA ASP A 71 -5.66 -14.83 -6.09
C ASP A 71 -6.83 -13.87 -6.36
N ASN A 72 -7.12 -12.98 -5.39
CA ASN A 72 -8.17 -11.96 -5.53
C ASN A 72 -7.86 -10.94 -6.64
N LEU A 73 -6.58 -10.60 -6.82
CA LEU A 73 -6.14 -9.65 -7.86
C LEU A 73 -6.03 -10.28 -9.25
N ALA A 74 -5.86 -11.59 -9.36
CA ALA A 74 -5.56 -12.28 -10.62
C ALA A 74 -6.61 -12.06 -11.72
N ALA A 75 -7.89 -11.89 -11.34
CA ALA A 75 -8.99 -11.66 -12.27
C ALA A 75 -9.33 -10.17 -12.47
N LEU A 76 -8.61 -9.25 -11.84
CA LEU A 76 -8.88 -7.81 -11.84
C LEU A 76 -7.92 -7.05 -12.77
N PRO A 77 -8.26 -5.80 -13.16
CA PRO A 77 -7.34 -4.98 -13.92
C PRO A 77 -6.00 -4.81 -13.18
N PRO A 78 -4.88 -4.73 -13.92
CA PRO A 78 -3.58 -4.55 -13.29
C PRO A 78 -3.53 -3.29 -12.42
N VAL A 79 -3.02 -3.42 -11.19
CA VAL A 79 -2.97 -2.33 -10.19
C VAL A 79 -2.28 -1.08 -10.73
N TRP A 80 -1.21 -1.23 -11.49
CA TRP A 80 -0.50 -0.10 -12.11
C TRP A 80 -1.35 0.66 -13.14
N ALA A 81 -2.29 -0.01 -13.81
CA ALA A 81 -3.15 0.62 -14.81
C ALA A 81 -4.26 1.45 -14.13
N LEU A 82 -4.79 0.93 -13.03
CA LEU A 82 -5.70 1.66 -12.13
C LEU A 82 -5.02 2.88 -11.53
N ASP A 83 -3.80 2.70 -11.03
CA ASP A 83 -3.04 3.78 -10.41
C ASP A 83 -2.74 4.90 -11.40
N ALA A 84 -2.34 4.57 -12.62
CA ALA A 84 -2.14 5.57 -13.68
C ALA A 84 -3.44 6.33 -14.02
N ALA A 85 -4.60 5.65 -14.00
CA ALA A 85 -5.89 6.32 -14.21
C ALA A 85 -6.27 7.23 -13.04
N LEU A 86 -5.95 6.85 -11.80
CA LEU A 86 -6.11 7.71 -10.63
C LEU A 86 -5.16 8.91 -10.69
N SER A 87 -3.91 8.71 -11.09
CA SER A 87 -2.90 9.76 -11.26
C SER A 87 -3.38 10.82 -12.25
N ALA A 88 -3.96 10.40 -13.38
CA ALA A 88 -4.56 11.31 -14.36
C ALA A 88 -5.73 12.13 -13.79
N GLN A 89 -6.37 11.66 -12.69
CA GLN A 89 -7.46 12.33 -11.98
C GLN A 89 -7.06 12.76 -10.57
N ARG A 90 -5.75 12.93 -10.30
CA ARG A 90 -5.24 13.15 -8.94
C ARG A 90 -5.88 14.34 -8.23
N THR A 91 -6.09 15.45 -8.94
CA THR A 91 -6.62 16.67 -8.35
C THR A 91 -8.03 16.47 -7.81
N PRO A 92 -9.03 16.12 -8.64
CA PRO A 92 -10.37 15.88 -8.13
C PRO A 92 -10.43 14.70 -7.16
N PHE A 93 -9.55 13.70 -7.28
CA PHE A 93 -9.47 12.59 -6.34
C PHE A 93 -9.05 13.03 -4.93
N LEU A 94 -7.92 13.73 -4.80
CA LEU A 94 -7.37 14.16 -3.52
C LEU A 94 -8.24 15.20 -2.83
N GLU A 95 -8.74 16.17 -3.60
CA GLU A 95 -9.60 17.24 -3.07
C GLU A 95 -10.94 16.68 -2.58
N LYS A 96 -11.56 15.77 -3.36
CA LYS A 96 -12.79 15.10 -2.94
C LYS A 96 -12.59 14.31 -1.65
N HIS A 97 -11.46 13.63 -1.52
CA HIS A 97 -11.15 12.85 -0.33
C HIS A 97 -10.93 13.74 0.89
N ALA A 98 -10.13 14.81 0.76
CA ALA A 98 -9.91 15.74 1.86
C ALA A 98 -11.22 16.44 2.30
N ALA A 99 -12.06 16.85 1.34
CA ALA A 99 -13.37 17.43 1.64
C ALA A 99 -14.29 16.44 2.37
N ALA A 100 -14.33 15.17 1.93
CA ALA A 100 -15.16 14.14 2.56
C ALA A 100 -14.76 13.83 4.02
N ASN A 101 -13.48 14.05 4.37
CA ASN A 101 -12.95 13.83 5.72
C ASN A 101 -12.81 15.12 6.54
N GLY A 102 -13.36 16.24 6.06
CA GLY A 102 -13.29 17.52 6.77
C GLY A 102 -11.87 18.08 6.93
N CYS A 103 -10.91 17.63 6.11
CA CYS A 103 -9.54 18.12 6.14
C CYS A 103 -9.44 19.49 5.46
N ARG A 104 -8.61 20.37 6.02
CA ARG A 104 -8.10 21.55 5.31
C ARG A 104 -7.03 21.08 4.34
N PHE A 105 -7.07 21.53 3.08
CA PHE A 105 -6.12 21.08 2.07
C PHE A 105 -5.64 22.22 1.16
N GLY A 106 -4.50 21.99 0.50
CA GLY A 106 -3.93 22.92 -0.47
C GLY A 106 -2.82 22.29 -1.30
N TRP A 107 -2.42 23.01 -2.34
CA TRP A 107 -1.36 22.61 -3.26
C TRP A 107 -0.14 23.50 -3.12
N VAL A 108 1.05 22.91 -3.02
CA VAL A 108 2.32 23.63 -2.91
C VAL A 108 3.31 23.01 -3.88
N ARG A 109 3.70 23.74 -4.93
CA ARG A 109 4.70 23.31 -5.94
C ARG A 109 4.40 21.93 -6.57
N GLY A 110 3.12 21.59 -6.75
CA GLY A 110 2.68 20.31 -7.30
C GLY A 110 2.45 19.21 -6.27
N ASP A 111 2.82 19.45 -5.01
CA ASP A 111 2.51 18.56 -3.89
C ASP A 111 1.15 18.94 -3.27
N PHE A 112 0.40 17.94 -2.83
CA PHE A 112 -0.87 18.10 -2.13
C PHE A 112 -0.67 17.88 -0.64
N ILE A 113 -1.18 18.79 0.17
CA ILE A 113 -1.10 18.74 1.63
C ILE A 113 -2.52 18.82 2.19
N ALA A 114 -2.86 17.90 3.10
CA ALA A 114 -4.13 17.92 3.83
C ALA A 114 -3.89 17.70 5.33
N SER A 115 -4.68 18.37 6.17
CA SER A 115 -4.60 18.24 7.63
C SER A 115 -5.92 18.54 8.32
N ASP A 116 -6.10 18.04 9.54
CA ASP A 116 -7.24 18.36 10.40
C ASP A 116 -6.77 18.97 11.75
N ASP A 117 -7.71 19.24 12.65
CA ASP A 117 -7.41 19.76 14.01
C ASP A 117 -7.03 18.65 15.00
N SER A 118 -7.19 17.38 14.62
CA SER A 118 -6.91 16.19 15.45
C SER A 118 -5.45 15.71 15.31
N GLY A 119 -4.63 16.38 14.50
CA GLY A 119 -3.24 16.03 14.25
C GLY A 119 -3.02 15.07 13.07
N PHE A 120 -4.05 14.84 12.24
CA PHE A 120 -3.88 14.19 10.95
C PHE A 120 -3.12 15.14 10.01
N ALA A 121 -2.09 14.61 9.34
CA ALA A 121 -1.42 15.27 8.24
C ALA A 121 -1.13 14.25 7.13
N LEU A 122 -1.45 14.63 5.91
CA LEU A 122 -1.21 13.90 4.67
C LEU A 122 -0.40 14.78 3.73
N HIS A 123 0.66 14.21 3.17
CA HIS A 123 1.44 14.84 2.12
C HIS A 123 1.55 13.89 0.93
N VAL A 124 1.11 14.33 -0.24
CA VAL A 124 1.18 13.59 -1.51
C VAL A 124 2.04 14.37 -2.49
N TYR A 125 3.16 13.79 -2.89
CA TYR A 125 4.13 14.41 -3.77
C TYR A 125 3.65 14.49 -5.21
N GLY A 126 4.33 15.30 -6.04
CA GLY A 126 4.13 15.34 -7.48
C GLY A 126 4.26 13.97 -8.17
N SER A 127 5.03 13.03 -7.61
CA SER A 127 5.18 11.65 -8.10
C SER A 127 4.10 10.67 -7.63
N ASP A 128 3.05 11.16 -6.96
CA ASP A 128 2.01 10.36 -6.28
C ASP A 128 2.51 9.51 -5.10
N ALA A 129 3.78 9.65 -4.76
CA ALA A 129 4.28 9.16 -3.49
C ALA A 129 3.59 9.91 -2.33
N TRP A 130 3.44 9.28 -1.17
CA TRP A 130 2.74 9.93 -0.04
C TRP A 130 3.28 9.53 1.32
N ARG A 131 2.98 10.35 2.33
CA ARG A 131 3.24 10.07 3.75
C ARG A 131 2.08 10.59 4.59
N CYS A 132 1.80 9.93 5.70
CA CYS A 132 0.68 10.29 6.58
C CYS A 132 1.00 10.00 8.05
N THR A 133 0.45 10.80 8.95
CA THR A 133 0.59 10.61 10.41
C THR A 133 -0.31 9.50 10.96
N SER A 134 -1.29 9.01 10.19
CA SER A 134 -2.16 7.91 10.63
C SER A 134 -1.53 6.55 10.30
N GLY A 135 -1.21 5.77 11.34
CA GLY A 135 -1.01 4.33 11.23
C GLY A 135 0.34 3.84 10.69
N MET A 136 1.26 4.71 10.29
CA MET A 136 2.65 4.33 9.95
C MET A 136 3.64 5.37 10.48
N PRO A 137 4.87 4.98 10.91
CA PRO A 137 5.97 5.94 11.04
C PRO A 137 6.09 6.73 9.74
N ASP A 138 6.37 8.03 9.80
CA ASP A 138 6.49 9.00 8.67
C ASP A 138 7.39 8.51 7.52
N MET A 139 6.93 7.50 6.78
CA MET A 139 7.64 6.79 5.75
C MET A 139 7.03 7.15 4.41
N LEU A 140 7.90 7.42 3.45
CA LEU A 140 7.50 7.73 2.08
C LEU A 140 7.02 6.46 1.38
N MET A 141 5.76 6.46 0.96
CA MET A 141 5.16 5.44 0.14
C MET A 141 5.36 5.76 -1.34
N CYS A 142 6.03 4.89 -2.09
CA CYS A 142 6.28 5.04 -3.53
C CYS A 142 5.52 3.95 -4.34
N GLY A 143 5.47 4.04 -5.68
CA GLY A 143 4.92 2.98 -6.55
C GLY A 143 3.49 3.24 -6.99
N VAL A 144 2.57 2.30 -6.73
CA VAL A 144 1.12 2.43 -7.01
C VAL A 144 0.46 3.41 -6.04
N GLY A 145 0.93 4.66 -6.07
CA GLY A 145 0.84 5.65 -5.00
C GLY A 145 -0.59 5.97 -4.59
N LEU A 146 -1.43 6.42 -5.51
CA LEU A 146 -2.80 6.85 -5.20
C LEU A 146 -3.73 5.67 -4.90
N THR A 147 -3.49 4.51 -5.50
CA THR A 147 -4.26 3.29 -5.20
C THR A 147 -3.99 2.83 -3.77
N THR A 148 -2.72 2.84 -3.38
CA THR A 148 -2.24 2.54 -2.04
C THR A 148 -2.75 3.56 -1.01
N LEU A 149 -2.76 4.85 -1.38
CA LEU A 149 -3.35 5.90 -0.55
C LEU A 149 -4.86 5.68 -0.35
N HIS A 150 -5.59 5.29 -1.40
CA HIS A 150 -7.02 5.03 -1.31
C HIS A 150 -7.33 3.89 -0.35
N ALA A 151 -6.56 2.80 -0.44
CA ALA A 151 -6.68 1.65 0.45
C ALA A 151 -6.41 2.05 1.91
N HIS A 152 -5.31 2.78 2.16
CA HIS A 152 -4.96 3.29 3.48
C HIS A 152 -6.05 4.12 4.10
N LEU A 153 -6.56 5.12 3.38
CA LEU A 153 -7.56 6.06 3.89
C LEU A 153 -8.94 5.41 4.11
N ARG A 154 -9.19 4.24 3.53
CA ARG A 154 -10.41 3.45 3.76
C ARG A 154 -10.24 2.33 4.77
N GLY A 155 -9.02 2.08 5.24
CA GLY A 155 -8.70 0.91 6.06
C GLY A 155 -8.92 -0.41 5.32
N GLU A 156 -8.76 -0.40 4.00
CA GLU A 156 -8.97 -1.56 3.13
C GLU A 156 -7.64 -2.20 2.73
N THR A 157 -7.68 -3.48 2.39
CA THR A 157 -6.56 -4.13 1.71
C THR A 157 -6.50 -3.72 0.23
N ILE A 158 -5.34 -3.87 -0.39
CA ILE A 158 -5.13 -3.43 -1.78
C ILE A 158 -6.08 -4.14 -2.78
N ASP A 159 -6.39 -5.42 -2.57
CA ASP A 159 -7.30 -6.20 -3.39
C ASP A 159 -8.76 -5.72 -3.27
N GLN A 160 -9.21 -5.38 -2.07
CA GLN A 160 -10.54 -4.80 -1.84
C GLN A 160 -10.69 -3.47 -2.57
N THR A 161 -9.70 -2.59 -2.45
CA THR A 161 -9.70 -1.29 -3.14
C THR A 161 -9.63 -1.47 -4.66
N VAL A 162 -8.80 -2.37 -5.17
CA VAL A 162 -8.71 -2.66 -6.62
C VAL A 162 -10.04 -3.21 -7.15
N ALA A 163 -10.70 -4.11 -6.42
CA ALA A 163 -12.02 -4.62 -6.77
C ALA A 163 -13.08 -3.50 -6.80
N ALA A 164 -13.04 -2.58 -5.84
CA ALA A 164 -13.95 -1.44 -5.78
C ALA A 164 -13.72 -0.43 -6.93
N LEU A 165 -12.48 -0.25 -7.37
CA LEU A 165 -12.12 0.66 -8.46
C LEU A 165 -12.29 0.05 -9.86
N ALA A 166 -12.29 -1.28 -9.98
CA ALA A 166 -12.38 -1.97 -11.27
C ALA A 166 -13.60 -1.55 -12.13
N PRO A 167 -14.84 -1.41 -11.60
CA PRO A 167 -15.98 -0.94 -12.39
C PRO A 167 -15.82 0.50 -12.90
N TRP A 168 -15.24 1.39 -12.10
CA TRP A 168 -14.96 2.76 -12.51
C TRP A 168 -13.92 2.80 -13.64
N PHE A 169 -12.86 2.00 -13.51
CA PHE A 169 -11.83 1.87 -14.52
C PHE A 169 -12.35 1.30 -15.84
N ALA A 170 -13.22 0.28 -15.77
CA ALA A 170 -13.88 -0.28 -16.94
C ALA A 170 -14.73 0.77 -17.68
N LYS A 171 -15.48 1.61 -16.95
CA LYS A 171 -16.25 2.73 -17.54
C LYS A 171 -15.36 3.75 -18.23
N LEU A 172 -14.23 4.12 -17.61
CA LEU A 172 -13.25 5.03 -18.22
C LEU A 172 -12.70 4.46 -19.52
N LYS A 173 -12.32 3.19 -19.56
CA LYS A 173 -11.82 2.54 -20.79
C LYS A 173 -12.91 2.40 -21.86
N GLY A 174 -14.14 2.09 -21.48
CA GLY A 174 -15.28 2.04 -22.40
C GLY A 174 -15.60 3.40 -23.05
N ASN A 175 -15.52 4.49 -22.29
CA ASN A 175 -15.72 5.84 -22.82
C ASN A 175 -14.60 6.28 -23.77
N VAL A 176 -13.37 5.79 -23.58
CA VAL A 176 -12.25 6.05 -24.52
C VAL A 176 -12.41 5.28 -25.83
N ALA A 177 -13.03 4.08 -25.81
CA ALA A 177 -13.29 3.30 -27.02
C ALA A 177 -14.48 3.80 -27.85
N GLY A 178 -15.42 4.52 -27.23
CA GLY A 178 -16.62 5.08 -27.89
C GLY A 178 -16.47 6.51 -28.43
N GLY A 179 -15.37 7.20 -28.14
CA GLY A 179 -15.13 8.59 -28.56
C GLY A 179 -14.47 8.75 -29.95
N GLY A 180 -14.36 7.67 -30.73
CA GLY A 180 -13.72 7.66 -32.04
C GLY A 180 -14.73 7.61 -33.18
N ARG A 181 -15.39 8.73 -33.46
CA ARG A 181 -16.00 9.18 -34.74
C ARG A 181 -17.17 10.10 -34.40
N ASP A 182 -16.98 11.39 -34.66
CA ASP A 182 -17.95 12.28 -35.31
C ASP A 182 -17.36 13.70 -35.28
N GLU A 183 -16.36 13.93 -36.14
CA GLU A 183 -16.10 15.21 -36.81
C GLU A 183 -15.60 14.94 -38.24
#